data_AF-A0A5A4LKK7-F1
#
_entry.id   AF-A0A5A4LKK7-F1
#
_cell.length_a   1.000
_cell.length_b   1.000
_cell.length_c   1.000
_cell.angle_alpha   90.00
_cell.angle_beta   90.00
_cell.angle_gamma   90.00
#
_symmetry.space_group_name_H-M   'P 1'
#
loop_
_entity.id
_entity.type
_entity.pdbx_description
1 polymer ?
#
loop_
_entity_poly.entity_id
_entity_poly.type
_entity_poly.pdbx_seq_one_letter_code
_entity_poly.pdbx_strand_id
1 'polypeptide(L)'
;QVMSMVSGFAPLISAGIFSATLSSALASLVSAPKIFQALCKDNIYPGLLMFAKGYGKNNEPLRGYILTFLIALGFILIAELNVIAPIISNFFLASYALINFSVFHASLAKSPGWRPAFKYYNMWISLIGAILCCIVMFIINWWAALLTCVIVLGLFIYVTYKKPDVNWGSSTQALTYLSALQHTVRLAGVEDHVKNFRPQCLVMTGAPNSRPALVHLVHAFTKNVGLMICGHIHMGPRRQAMKELSTDLARYQRWLIKNKMKAFYAPVHAEDLRDGGQYLMQAAGLGRMRPNTLVVGFKKDWKQADMRDVETYINLFHDAFDIQYGVVVIRLK
;
A
#
# COMPACT_ATOMS: atom_id res chain seq x y z
N GLN A 1 -53.26 7.69 -2.31
CA GLN A 1 -54.52 8.24 -2.85
C GLN A 1 -54.61 8.15 -4.37
N VAL A 2 -53.61 8.58 -5.15
CA VAL A 2 -53.68 8.45 -6.63
C VAL A 2 -53.59 6.99 -7.10
N MET A 3 -52.68 6.18 -6.56
CA MET A 3 -52.55 4.75 -6.94
C MET A 3 -53.78 3.90 -6.61
N SER A 4 -54.52 4.24 -5.54
CA SER A 4 -55.76 3.52 -5.16
C SER A 4 -56.94 3.84 -6.09
N MET A 5 -56.90 4.98 -6.80
CA MET A 5 -57.93 5.37 -7.77
C MET A 5 -57.74 4.69 -9.13
N VAL A 6 -56.52 4.25 -9.45
CA VAL A 6 -56.18 3.56 -10.71
C VAL A 6 -56.23 2.03 -10.55
N SER A 7 -56.19 1.52 -9.31
CA SER A 7 -56.23 0.09 -9.03
C SER A 7 -57.65 -0.48 -9.08
N GLY A 8 -57.83 -1.64 -9.72
CA GLY A 8 -59.13 -2.35 -9.74
C GLY A 8 -59.62 -2.81 -8.36
N PHE A 9 -58.73 -2.99 -7.38
CA PHE A 9 -59.10 -3.32 -5.99
C PHE A 9 -58.16 -2.64 -4.98
N ALA A 10 -58.63 -1.57 -4.35
CA ALA A 10 -57.84 -0.72 -3.47
C ALA A 10 -57.24 -1.45 -2.23
N PRO A 11 -57.92 -2.41 -1.55
CA PRO A 11 -57.35 -3.11 -0.40
C PRO A 11 -56.11 -3.95 -0.74
N LEU A 12 -56.00 -4.46 -1.98
CA LEU A 12 -54.84 -5.22 -2.42
C LEU A 12 -53.58 -4.36 -2.54
N ILE A 13 -53.73 -3.07 -2.88
CA ILE A 13 -52.61 -2.12 -2.89
C ILE A 13 -52.08 -1.93 -1.46
N SER A 14 -52.95 -1.76 -0.47
CA SER A 14 -52.54 -1.64 0.93
C SER A 14 -51.81 -2.89 1.41
N ALA A 15 -52.34 -4.08 1.11
CA ALA A 15 -51.66 -5.34 1.43
C ALA A 15 -50.29 -5.47 0.75
N GLY A 16 -50.18 -5.02 -0.51
CA GLY A 16 -48.92 -4.96 -1.24
C GLY A 16 -47.90 -4.01 -0.60
N ILE A 17 -48.32 -2.83 -0.14
CA ILE A 17 -47.47 -1.86 0.57
C ILE A 17 -46.93 -2.48 1.87
N PHE A 18 -47.79 -3.13 2.66
CA PHE A 18 -47.35 -3.82 3.88
C PHE A 18 -46.33 -4.91 3.58
N SER A 19 -46.58 -5.74 2.57
CA SER A 19 -45.65 -6.80 2.16
C SER A 19 -44.29 -6.23 1.69
N ALA A 20 -44.30 -5.22 0.82
CA ALA A 20 -43.10 -4.62 0.26
C ALA A 20 -42.24 -3.90 1.32
N THR A 21 -42.88 -3.17 2.23
CA THR A 21 -42.19 -2.44 3.30
C THR A 21 -41.60 -3.40 4.34
N LEU A 22 -42.36 -4.41 4.79
CA LEU A 22 -41.88 -5.40 5.75
C LEU A 22 -40.72 -6.23 5.19
N SER A 23 -40.82 -6.67 3.93
CA SER A 23 -39.78 -7.43 3.24
C SER A 23 -38.47 -6.64 3.12
N SER A 24 -38.54 -5.38 2.67
CA SER A 24 -37.38 -4.51 2.52
C SER A 24 -36.72 -4.17 3.87
N ALA A 25 -37.54 -3.96 4.91
CA ALA A 25 -37.06 -3.72 6.26
C ALA A 25 -36.34 -4.95 6.84
N LEU A 26 -36.91 -6.14 6.68
CA LEU A 26 -36.28 -7.39 7.14
C LEU A 26 -34.95 -7.66 6.44
N ALA A 27 -34.90 -7.46 5.12
CA ALA A 27 -33.66 -7.61 4.34
C ALA A 27 -32.56 -6.66 4.83
N SER A 28 -32.91 -5.41 5.15
CA SER A 28 -31.99 -4.40 5.68
C SER A 28 -31.52 -4.73 7.11
N LEU A 29 -32.43 -5.25 7.94
CA LEU A 29 -32.13 -5.65 9.33
C LEU A 29 -31.16 -6.82 9.41
N VAL A 30 -31.21 -7.75 8.44
CA VAL A 30 -30.30 -8.91 8.38
C VAL A 30 -28.97 -8.58 7.71
N SER A 31 -28.98 -7.74 6.66
CA SER A 31 -27.77 -7.44 5.88
C SER A 31 -26.80 -6.49 6.59
N ALA A 32 -27.28 -5.42 7.22
CA ALA A 32 -26.42 -4.41 7.82
C ALA A 32 -25.51 -4.96 8.94
N PRO A 33 -26.00 -5.76 9.92
CA PRO A 33 -25.15 -6.38 10.93
C PRO A 33 -24.10 -7.33 10.36
N LYS A 34 -24.42 -8.06 9.28
CA LYS A 34 -23.48 -9.00 8.64
C LYS A 34 -22.34 -8.27 7.93
N ILE A 35 -22.64 -7.19 7.22
CA ILE A 35 -21.62 -6.32 6.61
C ILE A 35 -20.73 -5.70 7.71
N PHE A 36 -21.35 -5.20 8.77
CA PHE A 36 -20.61 -4.59 9.88
C PHE A 36 -19.74 -5.60 10.63
N GLN A 37 -20.22 -6.83 10.84
CA GLN A 37 -19.43 -7.90 11.45
C GLN A 37 -18.21 -8.26 10.60
N ALA A 38 -18.36 -8.35 9.28
CA ALA A 38 -17.24 -8.62 8.36
C ALA A 38 -16.18 -7.51 8.46
N LEU A 39 -16.61 -6.24 8.44
CA LEU A 39 -15.71 -5.09 8.63
C LEU A 39 -14.93 -5.16 9.96
N CYS A 40 -15.61 -5.55 11.05
CA CYS A 40 -14.98 -5.63 12.36
C CYS A 40 -14.00 -6.81 12.49
N LYS A 41 -14.20 -7.89 11.73
CA LYS A 41 -13.26 -9.04 11.68
C LYS A 41 -11.93 -8.67 11.04
N ASP A 42 -11.95 -7.74 10.08
CA ASP A 42 -10.73 -7.24 9.41
C ASP A 42 -9.87 -6.35 10.33
N ASN A 43 -10.32 -6.05 11.56
CA ASN A 43 -9.61 -5.27 12.57
C ASN A 43 -9.03 -3.94 12.07
N ILE A 44 -9.71 -3.32 11.10
CA ILE A 44 -9.35 -2.01 10.54
C ILE A 44 -9.50 -0.94 11.63
N TYR A 45 -10.63 -1.00 12.35
CA TYR A 45 -10.97 -0.11 13.46
C TYR A 45 -10.95 -0.89 14.78
N PRO A 46 -9.90 -0.76 15.61
CA PRO A 46 -9.68 -1.63 16.76
C PRO A 46 -10.75 -1.44 17.84
N GLY A 47 -11.34 -0.24 17.94
CA GLY A 47 -12.45 0.03 18.86
C GLY A 47 -13.75 -0.72 18.51
N LEU A 48 -13.88 -1.25 17.29
CA LEU A 48 -15.09 -1.95 16.83
C LEU A 48 -14.97 -3.48 16.93
N LEU A 49 -13.85 -4.01 17.42
CA LEU A 49 -13.61 -5.46 17.50
C LEU A 49 -14.66 -6.20 18.33
N MET A 50 -15.31 -5.51 19.28
CA MET A 50 -16.41 -6.06 20.07
C MET A 50 -17.60 -6.55 19.21
N PHE A 51 -17.80 -6.00 18.01
CA PHE A 51 -18.88 -6.37 17.09
C PHE A 51 -18.49 -7.50 16.12
N ALA A 52 -17.22 -7.90 16.09
CA ALA A 52 -16.75 -9.01 15.26
C ALA A 52 -17.22 -10.39 15.76
N LYS A 53 -17.54 -10.50 17.07
CA LYS A 53 -17.93 -11.75 17.72
C LYS A 53 -19.31 -12.23 17.25
N GLY A 54 -19.33 -13.35 16.52
CA GLY A 54 -20.55 -14.08 16.18
C GLY A 54 -21.00 -15.01 17.30
N TYR A 55 -22.31 -15.30 17.36
CA TYR A 55 -22.92 -16.21 18.33
C TYR A 55 -23.69 -17.33 17.62
N GLY A 56 -23.73 -18.51 18.26
CA GLY A 56 -24.46 -19.67 17.75
C GLY A 56 -23.78 -20.37 16.56
N LYS A 57 -24.45 -21.39 16.01
CA LYS A 57 -23.94 -22.23 14.91
C LYS A 57 -23.71 -21.44 13.61
N ASN A 58 -24.49 -20.38 13.39
CA ASN A 58 -24.47 -19.57 12.16
C ASN A 58 -23.62 -18.30 12.28
N ASN A 59 -22.86 -18.12 13.36
CA ASN A 59 -22.03 -16.92 13.61
C ASN A 59 -22.81 -15.60 13.54
N GLU A 60 -24.04 -15.57 14.03
CA GLU A 60 -24.92 -14.39 13.91
C GLU A 60 -24.41 -13.24 14.81
N PRO A 61 -24.33 -11.99 14.30
CA PRO A 61 -23.79 -10.84 15.02
C PRO A 61 -24.83 -10.20 15.96
N LEU A 62 -25.14 -10.83 17.10
CA LEU A 62 -26.13 -10.33 18.06
C LEU A 62 -25.90 -8.87 18.48
N ARG A 63 -24.64 -8.49 18.73
CA ARG A 63 -24.28 -7.10 19.08
C ARG A 63 -24.52 -6.13 17.92
N GLY A 64 -24.33 -6.60 16.68
CA GLY A 64 -24.64 -5.83 15.47
C GLY A 64 -26.15 -5.63 15.31
N TYR A 65 -26.96 -6.66 15.54
CA TYR A 65 -28.43 -6.53 15.53
C TYR A 65 -28.93 -5.52 16.57
N ILE A 66 -28.39 -5.54 17.79
CA ILE A 66 -28.75 -4.58 18.84
C ILE A 66 -28.39 -3.16 18.40
N LEU A 67 -27.19 -2.95 17.83
CA LEU A 67 -26.78 -1.64 17.33
C LEU A 67 -27.70 -1.14 16.21
N THR A 68 -28.00 -1.99 15.23
CA THR A 68 -28.92 -1.65 14.13
C THR A 68 -30.32 -1.35 14.65
N PHE A 69 -30.81 -2.10 15.64
CA PHE A 69 -32.11 -1.85 16.27
C PHE A 69 -32.16 -0.48 16.96
N LEU A 70 -31.14 -0.13 17.77
CA LEU A 70 -31.07 1.16 18.44
C LEU A 70 -31.01 2.34 17.46
N ILE A 71 -30.22 2.21 16.38
CA ILE A 71 -30.13 3.23 15.34
C ILE A 71 -31.47 3.37 14.62
N ALA A 72 -32.09 2.24 14.21
CA ALA A 72 -33.38 2.25 13.54
C ALA A 72 -34.47 2.87 14.42
N LEU A 73 -34.52 2.50 15.70
CA LEU A 73 -35.46 3.08 16.67
C LEU A 73 -35.29 4.60 16.78
N GLY A 74 -34.05 5.11 16.81
CA GLY A 74 -33.77 6.54 16.81
C GLY A 74 -34.38 7.28 15.62
N PHE A 75 -34.30 6.71 14.41
CA PHE A 75 -34.93 7.30 13.22
C PHE A 75 -36.46 7.14 13.21
N ILE A 76 -36.99 6.03 13.72
CA ILE A 76 -38.45 5.80 13.81
C ILE A 76 -39.12 6.85 14.72
N LEU A 77 -38.45 7.25 15.82
CA LEU A 77 -38.98 8.24 16.76
C LEU A 77 -39.19 9.64 16.15
N ILE A 78 -38.53 9.97 15.03
CA ILE A 78 -38.75 11.23 14.31
C ILE A 78 -40.18 11.26 13.72
N ALA A 79 -40.75 10.09 13.40
CA ALA A 79 -42.11 9.90 12.87
C ALA A 79 -42.44 10.70 11.58
N GLU A 80 -41.44 11.21 10.87
CA GLU A 80 -41.62 12.01 9.65
C GLU A 80 -40.78 11.48 8.48
N LEU A 81 -41.43 10.78 7.55
CA LEU A 81 -40.76 10.13 6.41
C LEU A 81 -40.00 11.13 5.51
N ASN A 82 -40.56 12.33 5.33
CA ASN A 82 -39.99 13.36 4.45
C ASN A 82 -38.66 13.91 4.96
N VAL A 83 -38.40 13.85 6.27
CA VAL A 83 -37.13 14.24 6.87
C VAL A 83 -36.10 13.10 6.78
N ILE A 84 -36.55 11.86 6.94
CA ILE A 84 -35.69 10.67 6.94
C ILE A 84 -35.21 10.33 5.52
N ALA A 85 -36.08 10.48 4.51
CA ALA A 85 -35.79 10.07 3.14
C ALA A 85 -34.53 10.72 2.55
N PRO A 86 -34.32 12.05 2.62
CA PRO A 86 -33.09 12.69 2.15
C PRO A 86 -31.82 12.17 2.83
N ILE A 87 -31.88 11.87 4.13
CA ILE A 87 -30.72 11.36 4.89
C ILE A 87 -30.32 9.97 4.38
N ILE A 88 -31.29 9.07 4.22
CA ILE A 88 -31.06 7.73 3.69
C ILE A 88 -30.52 7.81 2.26
N SER A 89 -31.15 8.61 1.40
CA SER A 89 -30.71 8.81 0.01
C SER A 89 -29.26 9.29 -0.07
N ASN A 90 -28.85 10.19 0.83
CA ASN A 90 -27.48 10.70 0.91
C ASN A 90 -26.46 9.59 1.21
N PHE A 91 -26.74 8.69 2.16
CA PHE A 91 -25.86 7.56 2.49
C PHE A 91 -25.79 6.51 1.37
N PHE A 92 -26.91 6.22 0.69
CA PHE A 92 -26.91 5.32 -0.46
C PHE A 92 -26.16 5.92 -1.66
N LEU A 93 -26.34 7.20 -1.95
CA LEU A 93 -25.58 7.89 -3.00
C LEU A 93 -24.08 7.91 -2.69
N ALA A 94 -23.70 8.12 -1.43
CA ALA A 94 -22.31 8.05 -1.01
C ALA A 94 -21.72 6.65 -1.22
N SER A 95 -22.44 5.59 -0.88
CA SER A 95 -21.96 4.21 -1.08
C SER A 95 -21.85 3.87 -2.57
N TYR A 96 -22.81 4.27 -3.40
CA TYR A 96 -22.74 4.12 -4.85
C TYR A 96 -21.59 4.92 -5.47
N ALA A 97 -21.35 6.15 -5.01
CA ALA A 97 -20.21 6.95 -5.43
C ALA A 97 -18.89 6.26 -5.10
N LEU A 98 -18.75 5.74 -3.87
CA LEU A 98 -17.56 5.03 -3.42
C LEU A 98 -17.31 3.74 -4.19
N ILE A 99 -18.35 2.94 -4.46
CA ILE A 99 -18.22 1.71 -5.25
C ILE A 99 -17.74 2.05 -6.68
N ASN A 100 -18.41 3.01 -7.33
CA ASN A 100 -18.07 3.45 -8.68
C ASN A 100 -16.65 4.03 -8.77
N PHE A 101 -16.25 4.86 -7.81
CA PHE A 101 -14.90 5.40 -7.74
C PHE A 101 -13.85 4.31 -7.47
N SER A 102 -14.15 3.35 -6.58
CA SER A 102 -13.23 2.26 -6.23
C SER A 102 -12.92 1.37 -7.43
N VAL A 103 -13.93 1.00 -8.22
CA VAL A 103 -13.72 0.19 -9.44
C VAL A 103 -13.00 0.97 -10.55
N PHE A 104 -13.26 2.28 -10.67
CA PHE A 104 -12.51 3.15 -11.57
C PHE A 104 -11.03 3.22 -11.16
N HIS A 105 -10.76 3.49 -9.88
CA HIS A 105 -9.40 3.61 -9.35
C HIS A 105 -8.62 2.29 -9.45
N ALA A 106 -9.26 1.15 -9.16
CA ALA A 106 -8.65 -0.17 -9.30
C ALA A 106 -8.24 -0.50 -10.75
N SER A 107 -9.10 -0.14 -11.72
CA SER A 107 -8.81 -0.24 -13.16
C SER A 107 -7.66 0.68 -13.59
N LEU A 108 -7.68 1.94 -13.15
CA LEU A 108 -6.64 2.91 -13.47
C LEU A 108 -5.27 2.47 -12.92
N ALA A 109 -5.27 1.94 -11.70
CA ALA A 109 -4.08 1.39 -11.04
C ALA A 109 -3.59 0.06 -11.62
N LYS A 110 -4.35 -0.57 -12.53
CA LYS A 110 -4.10 -1.92 -13.06
C LYS A 110 -3.78 -2.92 -11.92
N SER A 111 -4.60 -2.88 -10.86
CA SER A 111 -4.37 -3.68 -9.66
C SER A 111 -4.36 -5.18 -10.03
N PRO A 112 -3.38 -6.00 -9.60
CA PRO A 112 -3.22 -7.37 -10.06
C PRO A 112 -4.46 -8.28 -9.89
N GLY A 113 -5.21 -8.07 -8.80
CA GLY A 113 -6.44 -8.80 -8.49
C GLY A 113 -7.70 -8.26 -9.19
N TRP A 114 -7.61 -7.13 -9.90
CA TRP A 114 -8.76 -6.52 -10.59
C TRP A 114 -8.75 -6.90 -12.08
N ARG A 115 -9.61 -7.86 -12.45
CA ARG A 115 -9.75 -8.37 -13.83
C ARG A 115 -11.23 -8.52 -14.19
N PRO A 116 -11.95 -7.40 -14.41
CA PRO A 116 -13.37 -7.45 -14.73
C PRO A 116 -13.59 -8.16 -16.08
N ALA A 117 -14.27 -9.31 -16.04
CA ALA A 117 -14.58 -10.10 -17.24
C ALA A 117 -15.92 -9.70 -17.89
N PHE A 118 -16.64 -8.77 -17.29
CA PHE A 118 -17.96 -8.36 -17.76
C PHE A 118 -17.86 -7.52 -19.04
N LYS A 119 -18.56 -7.92 -20.10
CA LYS A 119 -18.48 -7.36 -21.46
C LYS A 119 -18.77 -5.84 -21.53
N TYR A 120 -19.72 -5.35 -20.74
CA TYR A 120 -20.15 -3.95 -20.78
C TYR A 120 -19.49 -3.08 -19.69
N TYR A 121 -18.50 -3.62 -18.98
CA TYR A 121 -17.75 -2.84 -18.00
C TYR A 121 -16.83 -1.84 -18.72
N ASN A 122 -16.91 -0.57 -18.32
CA ASN A 122 -15.97 0.47 -18.74
C ASN A 122 -15.64 1.37 -17.54
N MET A 123 -14.35 1.57 -17.28
CA MET A 123 -13.88 2.37 -16.14
C MET A 123 -14.40 3.82 -16.18
N TRP A 124 -14.53 4.41 -17.37
CA TRP A 124 -14.99 5.79 -17.53
C TRP A 124 -16.48 5.95 -17.21
N ILE A 125 -17.28 4.92 -17.50
CA ILE A 125 -18.70 4.89 -17.11
C ILE A 125 -18.82 4.88 -15.59
N SER A 126 -17.96 4.11 -14.90
CA SER A 126 -17.92 4.14 -13.43
C SER A 126 -17.50 5.51 -12.90
N LEU A 127 -16.52 6.19 -13.51
CA LEU A 127 -16.16 7.55 -13.09
C LEU A 127 -17.33 8.54 -13.25
N ILE A 128 -18.03 8.49 -14.38
CA ILE A 128 -19.21 9.32 -14.63
C ILE A 128 -20.30 9.03 -13.59
N GLY A 129 -20.53 7.75 -13.28
CA GLY A 129 -21.49 7.34 -12.25
C GLY A 129 -21.12 7.88 -10.86
N ALA A 130 -19.84 7.86 -10.49
CA ALA A 130 -19.39 8.43 -9.21
C ALA A 130 -19.61 9.95 -9.15
N ILE A 131 -19.25 10.67 -10.22
CA ILE A 131 -19.45 12.13 -10.31
C ILE A 131 -20.94 12.47 -10.23
N LEU A 132 -21.79 11.74 -10.97
CA LEU A 132 -23.23 11.95 -10.96
C LEU A 132 -23.82 11.71 -9.56
N CYS A 133 -23.40 10.65 -8.87
CA CYS A 133 -23.82 10.39 -7.49
C CYS A 133 -23.45 11.56 -6.56
N CYS A 134 -22.22 12.06 -6.65
CA CYS A 134 -21.79 13.22 -5.87
C CYS A 134 -22.60 14.48 -6.18
N ILE A 135 -22.84 14.78 -7.46
CA ILE A 135 -23.63 15.96 -7.86
C ILE A 135 -25.05 15.88 -7.29
N VAL A 136 -25.73 14.74 -7.47
CA VAL A 136 -27.09 14.53 -6.94
C VAL A 136 -27.10 14.63 -5.41
N MET A 137 -26.07 14.12 -4.74
CA MET A 137 -25.91 14.22 -3.29
C MET A 137 -25.92 15.68 -2.81
N PHE A 138 -25.15 16.55 -3.47
CA PHE A 138 -25.13 17.99 -3.15
C PHE A 138 -26.42 18.73 -3.52
N ILE A 139 -27.13 18.30 -4.58
CA ILE A 139 -28.43 18.88 -4.97
C ILE A 139 -29.52 18.56 -3.93
N ILE A 140 -29.56 17.33 -3.42
CA ILE A 140 -30.57 16.91 -2.42
C ILE A 140 -30.38 17.68 -1.11
N ASN A 141 -29.15 17.67 -0.58
CA ASN A 141 -28.85 18.34 0.67
C ASN A 141 -27.34 18.61 0.81
N TRP A 142 -26.94 19.86 0.58
CA TRP A 142 -25.53 20.24 0.56
C TRP A 142 -24.81 20.09 1.90
N TRP A 143 -25.45 20.38 3.04
CA TRP A 143 -24.81 20.28 4.35
C TRP A 143 -24.63 18.82 4.78
N ALA A 144 -25.64 17.98 4.52
CA ALA A 144 -25.56 16.55 4.79
C ALA A 144 -24.52 15.87 3.88
N ALA A 145 -24.47 16.26 2.59
CA ALA A 145 -23.47 15.81 1.63
C ALA A 145 -22.05 16.18 2.06
N LEU A 146 -21.84 17.42 2.53
CA LEU A 146 -20.54 17.85 3.03
C LEU A 146 -20.12 17.03 4.26
N LEU A 147 -21.03 16.83 5.21
CA LEU A 147 -20.78 16.02 6.41
C LEU A 147 -20.41 14.58 6.06
N THR A 148 -21.13 13.93 5.13
CA THR A 148 -20.81 12.56 4.71
C THR A 148 -19.47 12.50 3.99
N CYS A 149 -19.16 13.46 3.12
CA CYS A 149 -17.84 13.56 2.48
C CYS A 149 -16.71 13.69 3.51
N VAL A 150 -16.86 14.53 4.54
CA VAL A 150 -15.85 14.70 5.60
C VAL A 150 -15.66 13.40 6.37
N ILE A 151 -16.73 12.71 6.76
CA ILE A 151 -16.65 11.44 7.48
C ILE A 151 -15.93 10.39 6.62
N VAL A 152 -16.33 10.24 5.35
CA VAL A 152 -15.73 9.27 4.43
C VAL A 152 -14.25 9.57 4.20
N LEU A 153 -13.89 10.85 4.00
CA LEU A 153 -12.50 11.26 3.82
C LEU A 153 -11.68 11.02 5.10
N GLY A 154 -12.24 11.31 6.28
CA GLY A 154 -11.60 11.04 7.56
C GLY A 154 -11.33 9.56 7.79
N LEU A 155 -12.31 8.70 7.49
CA LEU A 155 -12.15 7.24 7.53
C LEU A 155 -11.09 6.76 6.53
N PHE A 156 -11.10 7.30 5.31
CA PHE A 156 -10.11 6.96 4.28
C PHE A 156 -8.68 7.35 4.71
N ILE A 157 -8.50 8.56 5.25
CA ILE A 157 -7.21 9.04 5.77
C ILE A 157 -6.74 8.18 6.94
N TYR A 158 -7.64 7.84 7.88
CA TYR A 158 -7.32 6.98 9.01
C TYR A 158 -6.74 5.63 8.57
N VAL A 159 -7.43 4.94 7.63
CA VAL A 159 -6.98 3.65 7.10
C VAL A 159 -5.64 3.78 6.37
N THR A 160 -5.49 4.84 5.56
CA THR A 160 -4.27 5.10 4.78
C THR A 160 -3.05 5.38 5.68
N TYR A 161 -3.25 6.08 6.80
CA TYR A 161 -2.17 6.41 7.72
C TYR A 161 -1.76 5.21 8.57
N LYS A 162 -2.75 4.49 9.12
CA LYS A 162 -2.50 3.37 10.03
C LYS A 162 -1.91 2.15 9.33
N LYS A 163 -2.21 1.98 8.02
CA LYS A 163 -1.77 0.83 7.20
C LYS A 163 -1.92 -0.50 7.95
N PRO A 164 -3.15 -0.89 8.34
CA PRO A 164 -3.35 -2.16 9.03
C PRO A 164 -2.84 -3.31 8.17
N ASP A 165 -2.21 -4.31 8.80
CA ASP A 165 -1.73 -5.52 8.14
C ASP A 165 -2.93 -6.41 7.76
N VAL A 166 -3.54 -6.10 6.62
CA VAL A 166 -4.68 -6.83 6.04
C VAL A 166 -4.22 -7.69 4.87
N ASN A 167 -4.81 -8.88 4.72
CA ASN A 167 -4.42 -9.85 3.70
C ASN A 167 -4.90 -9.48 2.28
N TRP A 168 -5.70 -8.43 2.13
CA TRP A 168 -6.12 -7.89 0.84
C TRP A 168 -5.20 -6.72 0.46
N GLY A 169 -4.53 -6.84 -0.69
CA GLY A 169 -3.62 -5.79 -1.18
C GLY A 169 -4.34 -4.49 -1.53
N SER A 170 -3.63 -3.36 -1.48
CA SER A 170 -4.21 -2.04 -1.81
C SER A 170 -3.99 -1.65 -3.28
N SER A 171 -4.97 -1.00 -3.89
CA SER A 171 -4.84 -0.43 -5.24
C SER A 171 -3.76 0.67 -5.29
N THR A 172 -3.53 1.38 -4.19
CA THR A 172 -2.46 2.36 -4.04
C THR A 172 -1.05 1.75 -4.10
N GLN A 173 -0.85 0.57 -3.50
CA GLN A 173 0.43 -0.15 -3.61
C GLN A 173 0.67 -0.62 -5.05
N ALA A 174 -0.36 -1.15 -5.71
CA ALA A 174 -0.27 -1.56 -7.11
C ALA A 174 0.07 -0.38 -8.04
N LEU A 175 -0.58 0.77 -7.84
CA LEU A 175 -0.28 1.98 -8.60
C LEU A 175 1.16 2.44 -8.36
N THR A 176 1.63 2.43 -7.10
CA THR A 176 3.01 2.82 -6.76
C THR A 176 4.04 1.96 -7.49
N TYR A 177 3.82 0.64 -7.56
CA TYR A 177 4.68 -0.27 -8.32
C TYR A 177 4.66 0.04 -9.82
N LEU A 178 3.48 0.23 -10.40
CA LEU A 178 3.33 0.54 -11.83
C LEU A 178 4.01 1.87 -12.18
N SER A 179 3.82 2.90 -11.35
CA SER A 179 4.50 4.19 -11.51
C SER A 179 6.02 4.02 -11.42
N ALA A 180 6.54 3.30 -10.42
CA ALA A 180 7.98 3.04 -10.29
C ALA A 180 8.55 2.33 -11.53
N LEU A 181 7.86 1.30 -12.03
CA LEU A 181 8.27 0.58 -13.24
C LEU A 181 8.26 1.49 -14.47
N GLN A 182 7.15 2.21 -14.72
CA GLN A 182 7.03 3.12 -15.86
C GLN A 182 8.08 4.23 -15.84
N HIS A 183 8.33 4.82 -14.67
CA HIS A 183 9.36 5.85 -14.51
C HIS A 183 10.76 5.28 -14.73
N THR A 184 11.05 4.07 -14.25
CA THR A 184 12.37 3.44 -14.46
C THR A 184 12.61 3.06 -15.92
N VAL A 185 11.59 2.55 -16.62
CA VAL A 185 11.66 2.25 -18.06
C VAL A 185 11.82 3.53 -18.88
N ARG A 186 11.06 4.60 -18.56
CA ARG A 186 11.23 5.91 -19.22
C ARG A 186 12.63 6.46 -19.01
N LEU A 187 13.18 6.33 -17.80
CA LEU A 187 14.55 6.77 -17.50
C LEU A 187 15.58 6.05 -18.38
N ALA A 188 15.35 4.78 -18.74
CA ALA A 188 16.24 4.03 -19.62
C ALA A 188 16.40 4.65 -21.02
N GLY A 189 15.38 5.34 -21.53
CA GLY A 189 15.41 6.03 -22.82
C GLY A 189 16.02 7.43 -22.81
N VAL A 190 16.44 7.94 -21.64
CA VAL A 190 17.07 9.28 -21.53
C VAL A 190 18.58 9.16 -21.80
N GLU A 191 19.11 10.08 -22.59
CA GLU A 191 20.54 10.17 -22.88
C GLU A 191 21.35 10.67 -21.68
N ASP A 192 22.58 10.17 -21.54
CA ASP A 192 23.48 10.61 -20.48
C ASP A 192 24.07 11.98 -20.84
N HIS A 193 24.02 12.92 -19.89
CA HIS A 193 24.72 14.20 -20.01
C HIS A 193 25.55 14.44 -18.76
N VAL A 194 26.81 14.84 -18.93
CA VAL A 194 27.76 15.16 -17.85
C VAL A 194 27.19 16.08 -16.76
N LYS A 195 26.35 17.08 -17.15
CA LYS A 195 25.72 18.02 -16.20
C LYS A 195 24.64 17.38 -15.32
N ASN A 196 24.10 16.24 -15.74
CA ASN A 196 23.10 15.47 -15.00
C ASN A 196 23.73 14.30 -14.23
N PHE A 197 25.06 14.23 -14.16
CA PHE A 197 25.74 13.20 -13.38
C PHE A 197 25.29 13.24 -11.92
N ARG A 198 24.95 12.06 -11.40
CA ARG A 198 24.58 11.85 -10.00
C ARG A 198 25.41 10.71 -9.44
N PRO A 199 26.02 10.86 -8.26
CA PRO A 199 26.69 9.74 -7.61
C PRO A 199 25.64 8.70 -7.20
N GLN A 200 25.75 7.51 -7.78
CA GLN A 200 24.93 6.34 -7.45
C GLN A 200 25.85 5.35 -6.72
N CYS A 201 25.74 5.30 -5.40
CA CYS A 201 26.73 4.65 -4.55
C CYS A 201 26.33 3.21 -4.21
N LEU A 202 27.21 2.26 -4.51
CA LEU A 202 27.23 0.93 -3.91
C LEU A 202 28.15 0.97 -2.68
N VAL A 203 27.57 0.85 -1.50
CA VAL A 203 28.29 0.95 -0.22
C VAL A 203 28.50 -0.43 0.36
N MET A 204 29.75 -0.85 0.53
CA MET A 204 30.13 -2.13 1.13
C MET A 204 30.03 -2.06 2.66
N THR A 205 28.79 -2.02 3.16
CA THR A 205 28.48 -1.84 4.58
C THR A 205 28.63 -3.13 5.36
N GLY A 206 28.43 -4.29 4.71
CA GLY A 206 28.03 -5.49 5.41
C GLY A 206 26.63 -5.30 5.99
N ALA A 207 26.38 -5.86 7.18
CA ALA A 207 25.18 -5.54 7.94
C ALA A 207 25.10 -4.01 8.23
N PRO A 208 24.05 -3.28 7.78
CA PRO A 208 24.00 -1.81 7.86
C PRO A 208 24.07 -1.24 9.28
N ASN A 209 23.65 -2.02 10.28
CA ASN A 209 23.73 -1.68 11.70
C ASN A 209 25.16 -1.78 12.28
N SER A 210 26.05 -2.54 11.66
CA SER A 210 27.42 -2.74 12.16
C SER A 210 28.35 -1.55 11.83
N ARG A 211 28.09 -0.83 10.73
CA ARG A 211 28.91 0.31 10.28
C ARG A 211 28.05 1.56 10.00
N PRO A 212 27.31 2.09 11.00
CA PRO A 212 26.36 3.18 10.78
C PRO A 212 27.04 4.47 10.29
N ALA A 213 28.26 4.75 10.76
CA ALA A 213 29.02 5.94 10.34
C ALA A 213 29.28 5.97 8.82
N LEU A 214 29.54 4.82 8.20
CA LEU A 214 29.71 4.71 6.75
C LEU A 214 28.39 5.01 6.02
N VAL A 215 27.28 4.44 6.52
CA VAL A 215 25.93 4.66 5.96
C VAL A 215 25.55 6.13 6.05
N HIS A 216 25.75 6.76 7.21
CA HIS A 216 25.41 8.17 7.45
C HIS A 216 26.26 9.11 6.60
N LEU A 217 27.55 8.85 6.45
CA LEU A 217 28.42 9.69 5.62
C LEU A 217 28.01 9.63 4.14
N VAL A 218 27.73 8.43 3.61
CA VAL A 218 27.28 8.28 2.21
C VAL A 218 25.91 8.91 1.99
N HIS A 219 25.01 8.74 2.96
CA HIS A 219 23.71 9.38 2.92
C HIS A 219 23.81 10.92 2.91
N ALA A 220 24.78 11.48 3.65
CA ALA A 220 24.98 12.92 3.76
C ALA A 220 25.36 13.58 2.43
N PHE A 221 26.13 12.91 1.56
CA PHE A 221 26.49 13.47 0.24
C PHE A 221 25.57 13.03 -0.90
N THR A 222 24.94 11.85 -0.81
CA THR A 222 23.90 11.45 -1.76
C THR A 222 22.61 12.28 -1.59
N LYS A 223 22.39 12.93 -0.44
CA LYS A 223 21.35 13.94 -0.15
C LYS A 223 19.94 13.62 -0.70
N ASN A 224 19.57 12.35 -0.77
CA ASN A 224 18.32 11.90 -1.41
C ASN A 224 18.18 12.21 -2.92
N VAL A 225 19.27 12.62 -3.56
CA VAL A 225 19.34 12.93 -5.00
C VAL A 225 20.08 11.86 -5.80
N GLY A 226 20.86 11.01 -5.13
CA GLY A 226 21.54 9.85 -5.71
C GLY A 226 20.99 8.53 -5.17
N LEU A 227 21.13 7.47 -5.95
CA LEU A 227 20.85 6.10 -5.53
C LEU A 227 21.89 5.66 -4.51
N MET A 228 21.46 5.01 -3.42
CA MET A 228 22.34 4.38 -2.44
C MET A 228 21.92 2.93 -2.26
N ILE A 229 22.86 2.01 -2.47
CA ILE A 229 22.68 0.57 -2.26
C ILE A 229 23.68 0.12 -1.19
N CYS A 230 23.19 -0.42 -0.08
CA CYS A 230 24.00 -1.05 0.95
C CYS A 230 24.23 -2.52 0.60
N GLY A 231 25.43 -2.83 0.12
CA GLY A 231 25.87 -4.18 -0.21
C GLY A 231 26.32 -4.96 1.02
N HIS A 232 25.86 -6.21 1.13
CA HIS A 232 26.31 -7.15 2.16
C HIS A 232 26.64 -8.49 1.54
N ILE A 233 27.88 -8.94 1.69
CA ILE A 233 28.35 -10.23 1.19
C ILE A 233 28.36 -11.23 2.36
N HIS A 234 27.53 -12.26 2.26
CA HIS A 234 27.50 -13.39 3.19
C HIS A 234 28.50 -14.45 2.73
N MET A 235 29.60 -14.55 3.47
CA MET A 235 30.62 -15.59 3.32
C MET A 235 30.26 -16.81 4.17
N GLY A 236 30.58 -18.01 3.69
CA GLY A 236 30.33 -19.27 4.42
C GLY A 236 29.45 -20.28 3.66
N PRO A 237 28.95 -21.34 4.32
CA PRO A 237 28.23 -22.41 3.62
C PRO A 237 26.93 -21.92 2.97
N ARG A 238 26.79 -22.13 1.65
CA ARG A 238 25.66 -21.67 0.82
C ARG A 238 24.28 -21.92 1.44
N ARG A 239 24.05 -23.09 2.03
CA ARG A 239 22.74 -23.46 2.60
C ARG A 239 22.35 -22.57 3.78
N GLN A 240 23.30 -22.20 4.63
CA GLN A 240 23.05 -21.31 5.77
C GLN A 240 22.89 -19.87 5.28
N ALA A 241 23.81 -19.41 4.42
CA ALA A 241 23.80 -18.07 3.85
C ALA A 241 22.47 -17.76 3.13
N MET A 242 21.96 -18.67 2.30
CA MET A 242 20.69 -18.46 1.57
C MET A 242 19.48 -18.30 2.50
N LYS A 243 19.47 -18.99 3.65
CA LYS A 243 18.42 -18.83 4.66
C LYS A 243 18.50 -17.44 5.30
N GLU A 244 19.70 -17.05 5.72
CA GLU A 244 19.98 -15.74 6.33
C GLU A 244 19.63 -14.58 5.39
N LEU A 245 20.06 -14.66 4.12
CA LEU A 245 19.79 -13.70 3.05
C LEU A 245 18.33 -13.26 2.99
N SER A 246 17.40 -14.22 2.97
CA SER A 246 15.96 -13.94 2.91
C SER A 246 15.45 -13.23 4.17
N THR A 247 15.92 -13.64 5.35
CA THR A 247 15.50 -13.06 6.63
C THR A 247 16.08 -11.66 6.84
N ASP A 248 17.34 -11.47 6.45
CA ASP A 248 18.08 -10.24 6.63
C ASP A 248 17.66 -9.17 5.63
N LEU A 249 17.22 -9.55 4.42
CA LEU A 249 16.69 -8.62 3.43
C LEU A 249 15.57 -7.75 4.03
N ALA A 250 14.53 -8.39 4.57
CA ALA A 250 13.41 -7.67 5.18
C ALA A 250 13.80 -6.97 6.47
N ARG A 251 14.72 -7.54 7.26
CA ARG A 251 15.16 -6.99 8.56
C ARG A 251 15.95 -5.70 8.38
N TYR A 252 16.97 -5.71 7.54
CA TYR A 252 17.84 -4.55 7.34
C TYR A 252 17.18 -3.47 6.48
N GLN A 253 16.33 -3.84 5.51
CA GLN A 253 15.52 -2.84 4.79
C GLN A 253 14.60 -2.08 5.75
N ARG A 254 13.97 -2.77 6.71
CA ARG A 254 13.17 -2.12 7.77
C ARG A 254 14.01 -1.22 8.67
N TRP A 255 15.24 -1.63 9.03
CA TRP A 255 16.15 -0.81 9.81
C TRP A 255 16.54 0.50 9.09
N LEU A 256 16.85 0.43 7.80
CA LEU A 256 17.15 1.60 6.97
C LEU A 256 15.97 2.57 6.92
N ILE A 257 14.75 2.05 6.69
CA ILE A 257 13.51 2.84 6.67
C ILE A 257 13.26 3.50 8.03
N LYS A 258 13.40 2.75 9.14
CA LYS A 258 13.20 3.26 10.51
C LYS A 258 14.16 4.41 10.83
N ASN A 259 15.40 4.32 10.37
CA ASN A 259 16.42 5.36 10.56
C ASN A 259 16.37 6.47 9.49
N LYS A 260 15.32 6.51 8.66
CA LYS A 260 15.12 7.51 7.60
C LYS A 260 16.24 7.53 6.55
N MET A 261 16.91 6.41 6.36
CA MET A 261 17.96 6.25 5.34
C MET A 261 17.33 5.89 4.00
N LYS A 262 17.49 6.76 2.99
CA LYS A 262 17.04 6.46 1.61
C LYS A 262 18.05 5.58 0.89
N ALA A 263 18.08 4.31 1.28
CA ALA A 263 18.94 3.30 0.68
C ALA A 263 18.21 1.96 0.49
N PHE A 264 18.67 1.19 -0.49
CA PHE A 264 18.26 -0.20 -0.70
C PHE A 264 19.29 -1.14 -0.10
N TYR A 265 18.84 -2.25 0.48
CA TYR A 265 19.73 -3.30 0.96
C TYR A 265 19.86 -4.42 -0.08
N ALA A 266 21.09 -4.75 -0.46
CA ALA A 266 21.41 -5.77 -1.47
C ALA A 266 22.35 -6.83 -0.87
N PRO A 267 21.80 -7.93 -0.33
CA PRO A 267 22.59 -9.04 0.16
C PRO A 267 22.95 -10.00 -0.98
N VAL A 268 24.18 -10.51 -0.97
CA VAL A 268 24.70 -11.50 -1.93
C VAL A 268 25.49 -12.56 -1.19
N HIS A 269 25.45 -13.80 -1.67
CA HIS A 269 26.32 -14.86 -1.20
C HIS A 269 27.48 -15.06 -2.18
N ALA A 270 28.70 -15.12 -1.65
CA ALA A 270 29.91 -15.44 -2.39
C ALA A 270 30.92 -16.12 -1.44
N GLU A 271 31.93 -16.77 -2.00
CA GLU A 271 33.01 -17.38 -1.22
C GLU A 271 33.91 -16.29 -0.62
N ASP A 272 34.29 -15.31 -1.44
CA ASP A 272 35.17 -14.20 -1.06
C ASP A 272 34.53 -12.82 -1.28
N LEU A 273 35.14 -11.79 -0.68
CA LEU A 273 34.70 -10.40 -0.79
C LEU A 273 34.74 -9.88 -2.23
N ARG A 274 35.76 -10.30 -2.99
CA ARG A 274 35.98 -9.85 -4.37
C ARG A 274 34.85 -10.30 -5.28
N ASP A 275 34.56 -11.60 -5.29
CA ASP A 275 33.52 -12.21 -6.13
C ASP A 275 32.13 -11.64 -5.81
N GLY A 276 31.79 -11.54 -4.52
CA GLY A 276 30.53 -10.93 -4.11
C GLY A 276 30.45 -9.44 -4.49
N GLY A 277 31.58 -8.74 -4.46
CA GLY A 277 31.69 -7.35 -4.92
C GLY A 277 31.44 -7.24 -6.42
N GLN A 278 32.02 -8.13 -7.23
CA GLN A 278 31.80 -8.18 -8.68
C GLN A 278 30.32 -8.43 -9.01
N TYR A 279 29.66 -9.36 -8.32
CA TYR A 279 28.23 -9.62 -8.52
C TYR A 279 27.39 -8.35 -8.28
N LEU A 280 27.69 -7.61 -7.21
CA LEU A 280 27.00 -6.36 -6.91
C LEU A 280 27.32 -5.26 -7.93
N MET A 281 28.58 -5.12 -8.36
CA MET A 281 28.96 -4.09 -9.35
C MET A 281 28.34 -4.33 -10.73
N GLN A 282 28.16 -5.59 -11.13
CA GLN A 282 27.64 -5.92 -12.46
C GLN A 282 26.12 -6.03 -12.48
N ALA A 283 25.49 -6.51 -11.41
CA ALA A 283 24.07 -6.88 -11.41
C ALA A 283 23.19 -6.04 -10.47
N ALA A 284 23.74 -5.13 -9.66
CA ALA A 284 22.90 -4.29 -8.80
C ALA A 284 22.21 -3.17 -9.59
N GLY A 285 20.94 -2.92 -9.25
CA GLY A 285 20.13 -1.85 -9.84
C GLY A 285 19.13 -2.31 -10.89
N LEU A 286 18.43 -1.37 -11.50
CA LEU A 286 17.45 -1.61 -12.56
C LEU A 286 17.53 -0.51 -13.63
N GLY A 287 17.87 -0.90 -14.86
CA GLY A 287 18.06 0.05 -15.97
C GLY A 287 19.12 1.10 -15.64
N ARG A 288 18.74 2.39 -15.68
CA ARG A 288 19.62 3.53 -15.36
C ARG A 288 19.78 3.79 -13.86
N MET A 289 18.94 3.17 -13.02
CA MET A 289 19.07 3.21 -11.56
C MET A 289 20.05 2.12 -11.11
N ARG A 290 21.33 2.30 -11.44
CA ARG A 290 22.42 1.36 -11.15
C ARG A 290 23.61 2.12 -10.53
N PRO A 291 24.35 1.49 -9.60
CA PRO A 291 25.48 2.16 -9.00
C PRO A 291 26.56 2.49 -10.04
N ASN A 292 27.31 3.56 -9.80
CA ASN A 292 28.45 4.01 -10.60
C ASN A 292 29.67 4.34 -9.73
N THR A 293 29.52 4.30 -8.41
CA THR A 293 30.57 4.60 -7.45
C THR A 293 30.59 3.52 -6.38
N LEU A 294 31.70 2.81 -6.23
CA LEU A 294 31.95 1.86 -5.15
C LEU A 294 32.46 2.64 -3.92
N VAL A 295 31.81 2.44 -2.79
CA VAL A 295 32.20 3.05 -1.51
C VAL A 295 32.52 1.96 -0.50
N VAL A 296 33.75 1.94 -0.01
CA VAL A 296 34.25 0.92 0.93
C VAL A 296 34.83 1.56 2.19
N GLY A 297 34.80 0.83 3.30
CA GLY A 297 35.52 1.20 4.52
C GLY A 297 36.98 0.74 4.44
N PHE A 298 37.91 1.57 4.92
CA PHE A 298 39.33 1.24 4.98
C PHE A 298 39.60 0.06 5.93
N LYS A 299 40.26 -0.99 5.45
CA LYS A 299 40.70 -2.15 6.26
C LYS A 299 41.88 -1.76 7.17
N LYS A 300 41.59 -1.42 8.44
CA LYS A 300 42.60 -0.97 9.43
C LYS A 300 43.55 -2.09 9.87
N ASP A 301 43.03 -3.31 9.92
CA ASP A 301 43.65 -4.55 10.40
C ASP A 301 44.52 -5.26 9.34
N TRP A 302 44.85 -4.60 8.22
CA TRP A 302 45.57 -5.21 7.11
C TRP A 302 46.95 -5.81 7.47
N LYS A 303 47.59 -5.35 8.55
CA LYS A 303 48.86 -5.92 9.04
C LYS A 303 48.70 -7.21 9.83
N GLN A 304 47.51 -7.45 10.38
CA GLN A 304 47.20 -8.60 11.25
C GLN A 304 46.35 -9.64 10.51
N ALA A 305 45.59 -9.21 9.51
CA ALA A 305 44.77 -10.08 8.68
C ALA A 305 45.64 -10.94 7.74
N ASP A 306 45.03 -12.02 7.22
CA ASP A 306 45.64 -12.82 6.18
C ASP A 306 45.95 -11.96 4.94
N MET A 307 47.12 -12.16 4.35
CA MET A 307 47.56 -11.44 3.16
C MET A 307 46.59 -11.67 1.99
N ARG A 308 45.92 -12.83 1.96
CA ARG A 308 44.89 -13.17 0.98
C ARG A 308 43.68 -12.24 1.06
N ASP A 309 43.27 -11.82 2.25
CA ASP A 309 42.18 -10.84 2.45
C ASP A 309 42.60 -9.44 1.99
N VAL A 310 43.88 -9.10 2.13
CA VAL A 310 44.42 -7.82 1.65
C VAL A 310 44.45 -7.82 0.13
N GLU A 311 44.89 -8.92 -0.48
CA GLU A 311 44.88 -9.10 -1.93
C GLU A 311 43.46 -9.00 -2.51
N THR A 312 42.47 -9.67 -1.91
CA THR A 312 41.07 -9.58 -2.37
C THR A 312 40.51 -8.16 -2.23
N TYR A 313 40.85 -7.44 -1.16
CA TYR A 313 40.42 -6.05 -0.94
C TYR A 313 41.02 -5.08 -1.97
N ILE A 314 42.30 -5.23 -2.32
CA ILE A 314 42.96 -4.39 -3.34
C ILE A 314 42.46 -4.74 -4.74
N ASN A 315 42.34 -6.02 -5.05
CA ASN A 315 41.84 -6.48 -6.36
C ASN A 315 40.39 -6.07 -6.60
N LEU A 316 39.57 -5.93 -5.56
CA LEU A 316 38.23 -5.34 -5.66
C LEU A 316 38.27 -3.91 -6.25
N PHE A 317 39.31 -3.12 -5.98
CA PHE A 317 39.45 -1.78 -6.56
C PHE A 317 39.84 -1.83 -8.02
N HIS A 318 40.75 -2.73 -8.38
CA HIS A 318 41.09 -2.96 -9.78
C HIS A 318 39.86 -3.35 -10.59
N ASP A 319 39.07 -4.31 -10.08
CA ASP A 319 37.81 -4.72 -10.73
C ASP A 319 36.82 -3.56 -10.84
N ALA A 320 36.73 -2.69 -9.83
CA ALA A 320 35.85 -1.52 -9.87
C ALA A 320 36.30 -0.52 -10.97
N PHE A 321 37.60 -0.27 -11.10
CA PHE A 321 38.12 0.60 -12.16
C PHE A 321 37.93 0.01 -13.55
N ASP A 322 38.07 -1.31 -13.71
CA ASP A 322 37.84 -2.00 -14.98
C ASP A 322 36.38 -1.88 -15.45
N ILE A 323 35.43 -1.85 -14.52
CA ILE A 323 33.99 -1.63 -14.81
C ILE A 323 33.65 -0.13 -14.88
N GLN A 324 34.65 0.76 -14.87
CA GLN A 324 34.49 2.22 -14.93
C GLN A 324 33.71 2.82 -13.75
N TYR A 325 33.82 2.22 -12.55
CA TYR A 325 33.27 2.79 -11.33
C TYR A 325 34.23 3.84 -10.74
N GLY A 326 33.66 4.86 -10.11
CA GLY A 326 34.40 5.68 -9.14
C GLY A 326 34.65 4.88 -7.87
N VAL A 327 35.82 5.01 -7.25
CA VAL A 327 36.15 4.34 -5.99
C VAL A 327 36.31 5.37 -4.88
N VAL A 328 35.61 5.16 -3.75
CA VAL A 328 35.71 5.99 -2.56
C VAL A 328 36.06 5.10 -1.37
N VAL A 329 37.20 5.39 -0.73
CA VAL A 329 37.65 4.70 0.47
C VAL A 329 37.50 5.61 1.67
N ILE A 330 36.69 5.18 2.65
CA ILE A 330 36.43 5.96 3.86
C ILE A 330 37.20 5.34 5.02
N ARG A 331 38.13 6.13 5.58
CA ARG A 331 38.84 5.80 6.81
C ARG A 331 38.34 6.69 7.93
N LEU A 332 37.57 6.11 8.84
CA LEU A 332 37.19 6.78 10.08
C LEU A 332 38.40 6.78 11.03
N LYS A 333 38.60 7.86 11.79
CA LYS A 333 39.67 7.92 12.80
C LYS A 333 39.47 6.83 13.85
#